data_AF-A0AAN8YVP2-F1
#
_entry.id   AF-A0AAN8YVP2-F1
#
_cell.length_a   1.000
_cell.length_b   1.000
_cell.length_c   1.000
_cell.angle_alpha   90.00
_cell.angle_beta   90.00
_cell.angle_gamma   90.00
#
_symmetry.space_group_name_H-M   'P 1'
#
loop_
_entity.id
_entity.type
_entity.pdbx_description
1 polymer ?
#
loop_
_entity_poly.entity_id
_entity_poly.type
_entity_poly.pdbx_seq_one_letter_code
_entity_poly.pdbx_strand_id
1 'polypeptide(L)'
;MSLPTNLVADEASPEWLNMGLATHGHNLASMVYFQFVLASIMLILIAGALLGRMNFRAWILFVPLWLTFSYAIGAYSVWCPDGWLAKLGVIDFAGGFVIHLASGIAGFTAAFWVGKDRENFPPNNILVALAGAGLLWWAGLGSMAAHAGPSAATHAFPNPCIIPFADAGPTFHLRSGDSALVARRLSPTRRAVFAVPYKYITLAYGLQMSRASAGFHQLLIQLIGIVFIIILNIDMTGLICWIISLIVPLRLPDEELEIGDDAVHGEEA
;
A
#
# COMPACT_ATOMS: atom_id res chain seq x y z
N MET A 1 32.58 -39.50 13.69
CA MET A 1 31.50 -39.04 12.78
C MET A 1 31.62 -37.53 12.70
N SER A 2 32.36 -37.04 11.72
CA SER A 2 32.70 -35.62 11.53
C SER A 2 31.53 -34.89 10.86
N LEU A 3 31.09 -33.78 11.44
CA LEU A 3 30.10 -32.89 10.85
C LEU A 3 30.68 -32.18 9.61
N PRO A 4 29.93 -32.03 8.51
CA PRO A 4 30.43 -31.37 7.30
C PRO A 4 30.58 -29.85 7.49
N THR A 5 31.75 -29.35 7.10
CA THR A 5 32.28 -27.99 7.22
C THR A 5 31.94 -27.08 6.03
N ASN A 6 30.68 -27.04 5.62
CA ASN A 6 30.25 -26.20 4.50
C ASN A 6 28.85 -25.64 4.72
N LEU A 7 28.78 -24.64 5.60
CA LEU A 7 27.75 -23.59 5.62
C LEU A 7 28.42 -22.23 5.36
N VAL A 8 29.36 -22.20 4.42
CA VAL A 8 29.75 -20.94 3.78
C VAL A 8 28.59 -20.60 2.85
N ALA A 9 27.93 -19.48 3.12
CA ALA A 9 26.86 -18.95 2.29
C ALA A 9 27.41 -18.72 0.89
N ASP A 10 26.97 -19.54 -0.06
CA ASP A 10 27.20 -19.28 -1.47
C ASP A 10 26.45 -18.00 -1.83
N GLU A 11 27.16 -17.03 -2.40
CA GLU A 11 26.65 -15.76 -2.91
C GLU A 11 25.77 -16.04 -4.14
N ALA A 12 24.58 -16.58 -3.92
CA ALA A 12 23.50 -16.54 -4.88
C ALA A 12 22.49 -15.50 -4.37
N SER A 13 22.39 -14.37 -5.07
CA SER A 13 21.23 -13.49 -4.95
C SER A 13 19.97 -14.37 -4.91
N PRO A 14 19.16 -14.30 -3.85
CA PRO A 14 18.17 -15.34 -3.64
C PRO A 14 17.16 -15.38 -4.80
N GLU A 15 16.84 -16.57 -5.31
CA GLU A 15 15.82 -16.74 -6.36
C GLU A 15 14.44 -16.14 -5.98
N TRP A 16 14.16 -15.95 -4.68
CA TRP A 16 12.96 -15.25 -4.22
C TRP A 16 12.95 -13.74 -4.48
N LEU A 17 14.10 -13.14 -4.80
CA LEU A 17 14.22 -11.72 -5.18
C LEU A 17 13.66 -11.50 -6.60
N ASN A 18 13.75 -12.51 -7.47
CA ASN A 18 13.05 -12.53 -8.76
C ASN A 18 11.53 -12.76 -8.60
N MET A 19 11.08 -13.08 -7.38
CA MET A 19 9.71 -13.48 -7.09
C MET A 19 8.73 -12.30 -6.88
N GLY A 20 9.26 -11.09 -6.69
CA GLY A 20 8.46 -9.88 -6.52
C GLY A 20 8.01 -9.21 -7.83
N LEU A 21 8.66 -9.54 -8.96
CA LEU A 21 8.38 -8.89 -10.25
C LEU A 21 8.23 -9.87 -11.43
N ALA A 22 8.61 -11.16 -11.31
CA ALA A 22 8.64 -12.08 -12.45
C ALA A 22 8.01 -13.48 -12.26
N THR A 23 7.42 -13.85 -11.11
CA THR A 23 7.09 -15.26 -10.80
C THR A 23 5.62 -15.64 -10.65
N HIS A 24 4.69 -14.89 -11.23
CA HIS A 24 3.29 -15.31 -11.26
C HIS A 24 2.75 -15.61 -12.66
N GLY A 25 3.60 -16.02 -13.63
CA GLY A 25 3.12 -16.34 -14.98
C GLY A 25 2.34 -15.20 -15.67
N HIS A 26 2.34 -14.00 -15.06
CA HIS A 26 1.73 -12.81 -15.58
C HIS A 26 2.72 -12.19 -16.55
N ASN A 27 2.25 -11.88 -17.74
CA ASN A 27 3.07 -11.14 -18.69
C ASN A 27 3.45 -9.77 -18.09
N LEU A 28 4.59 -9.22 -18.50
CA LEU A 28 5.08 -7.91 -18.03
C LEU A 28 4.01 -6.82 -18.17
N ALA A 29 3.22 -6.87 -19.25
CA ALA A 29 2.11 -5.97 -19.50
C ALA A 29 1.05 -5.98 -18.38
N SER A 30 0.69 -7.14 -17.83
CA SER A 30 -0.27 -7.24 -16.73
C SER A 30 0.27 -6.62 -15.44
N MET A 31 1.57 -6.77 -15.17
CA MET A 31 2.20 -6.17 -13.98
C MET A 31 2.31 -4.65 -14.09
N VAL A 32 2.69 -4.14 -15.26
CA VAL A 32 2.70 -2.70 -15.54
C VAL A 32 1.28 -2.12 -15.40
N TYR A 33 0.28 -2.78 -15.97
CA TYR A 33 -1.11 -2.36 -15.85
C TYR A 33 -1.59 -2.35 -14.39
N PHE A 34 -1.30 -3.42 -13.64
CA PHE A 34 -1.67 -3.52 -12.23
C PHE A 34 -1.08 -2.37 -11.40
N GLN A 35 0.22 -2.09 -11.57
CA GLN A 35 0.89 -0.99 -10.86
C GLN A 35 0.37 0.38 -11.29
N PHE A 36 0.06 0.55 -12.58
CA PHE A 36 -0.55 1.78 -13.10
C PHE A 36 -1.92 2.07 -12.46
N VAL A 37 -2.76 1.03 -12.26
CA VAL A 37 -4.06 1.18 -11.58
C VAL A 37 -3.86 1.59 -10.11
N LEU A 38 -2.90 0.99 -9.41
CA LEU A 38 -2.58 1.38 -8.02
C LEU A 38 -2.09 2.83 -7.93
N ALA A 39 -1.23 3.26 -8.85
CA ALA A 39 -0.79 4.64 -8.95
C ALA A 39 -1.96 5.60 -9.20
N SER A 40 -2.92 5.20 -10.04
CA SER A 40 -4.12 6.00 -10.34
C SER A 40 -5.04 6.15 -9.13
N ILE A 41 -5.24 5.08 -8.36
CA ILE A 41 -6.05 5.10 -7.14
C ILE A 41 -5.47 6.08 -6.12
N MET A 42 -4.14 6.10 -5.95
CA MET A 42 -3.48 7.05 -5.05
C MET A 42 -3.79 8.51 -5.37
N LEU A 43 -3.74 8.88 -6.65
CA LEU A 43 -4.03 10.24 -7.07
C LEU A 43 -5.46 10.64 -6.72
N ILE A 44 -6.41 9.72 -6.91
CA ILE A 44 -7.81 9.94 -6.55
C ILE A 44 -7.97 10.08 -5.02
N LEU A 45 -7.24 9.30 -4.23
CA LEU A 45 -7.26 9.41 -2.76
C LEU A 45 -6.71 10.78 -2.29
N ILE A 46 -5.62 11.26 -2.89
CA ILE A 46 -5.08 12.60 -2.60
C ILE A 46 -6.05 13.68 -3.08
N ALA A 47 -6.65 13.51 -4.26
CA ALA A 47 -7.64 14.43 -4.80
C ALA A 47 -8.82 14.60 -3.83
N GLY A 48 -9.26 13.53 -3.16
CA GLY A 48 -10.31 13.61 -2.14
C GLY A 48 -10.05 14.64 -1.03
N ALA A 49 -8.79 14.95 -0.73
CA ALA A 49 -8.42 15.99 0.24
C ALA A 49 -8.31 17.41 -0.34
N LEU A 50 -8.39 17.57 -1.67
CA LEU A 50 -8.08 18.82 -2.39
C LEU A 50 -9.20 19.27 -3.35
N LEU A 51 -10.11 18.36 -3.71
CA LEU A 51 -11.25 18.62 -4.59
C LEU A 51 -12.10 19.77 -4.05
N GLY A 52 -12.61 20.58 -4.97
CA GLY A 52 -13.45 21.73 -4.66
C GLY A 52 -12.71 22.95 -4.11
N ARG A 53 -11.37 22.91 -3.96
CA ARG A 53 -10.60 24.08 -3.51
C ARG A 53 -9.22 24.31 -4.12
N MET A 54 -8.58 23.28 -4.66
CA MET A 54 -7.30 23.43 -5.34
C MET A 54 -7.50 23.92 -6.78
N ASN A 55 -6.61 24.79 -7.25
CA ASN A 55 -6.63 25.25 -8.64
C ASN A 55 -6.31 24.09 -9.60
N PHE A 56 -7.11 23.92 -10.65
CA PHE A 56 -6.93 22.84 -11.63
C PHE A 56 -5.56 22.88 -12.33
N ARG A 57 -5.01 24.08 -12.59
CA ARG A 57 -3.66 24.23 -13.15
C ARG A 57 -2.58 23.75 -12.18
N ALA A 58 -2.74 24.05 -10.89
CA ALA A 58 -1.85 23.54 -9.84
C ALA A 58 -1.96 22.01 -9.74
N TRP A 59 -3.16 21.45 -9.89
CA TRP A 59 -3.40 20.00 -9.88
C TRP A 59 -2.68 19.29 -11.04
N ILE A 60 -2.76 19.81 -12.26
CA ILE A 60 -2.06 19.25 -13.44
C ILE A 60 -0.55 19.20 -13.24
N LEU A 61 0.04 20.18 -12.54
CA LEU A 61 1.47 20.17 -12.20
C LEU A 61 1.77 19.23 -11.03
N PHE A 62 0.90 19.19 -10.04
CA PHE A 62 1.05 18.38 -8.84
C PHE A 62 1.11 16.89 -9.17
N VAL A 63 0.18 16.39 -9.99
CA VAL A 63 0.06 14.96 -10.31
C VAL A 63 1.36 14.32 -10.83
N PRO A 64 1.98 14.79 -11.94
CA PRO A 64 3.19 14.17 -12.46
C PRO A 64 4.40 14.35 -11.54
N LEU A 65 4.50 15.50 -10.84
CA LEU A 65 5.58 15.73 -9.86
C LEU A 65 5.45 14.76 -8.67
N TRP A 66 4.24 14.60 -8.14
CA TRP A 66 4.01 13.75 -6.98
C TRP A 66 4.17 12.26 -7.33
N LEU A 67 3.70 11.83 -8.50
CA LEU A 67 3.95 10.48 -9.00
C LEU A 67 5.46 10.17 -9.13
N THR A 68 6.23 11.14 -9.62
CA THR A 68 7.66 10.96 -9.88
C THR A 68 8.49 11.00 -8.59
N PHE A 69 8.25 11.97 -7.72
CA PHE A 69 9.13 12.23 -6.58
C PHE A 69 8.65 11.59 -5.27
N SER A 70 7.36 11.29 -5.12
CA SER A 70 6.85 10.60 -3.93
C SER A 70 6.54 9.14 -4.23
N TYR A 71 5.61 8.88 -5.16
CA TYR A 71 5.14 7.52 -5.42
C TYR A 71 6.25 6.59 -5.93
N ALA A 72 7.00 7.00 -6.96
CA ALA A 72 8.05 6.15 -7.52
C ALA A 72 9.14 5.82 -6.47
N ILE A 73 9.52 6.78 -5.62
CA ILE A 73 10.50 6.57 -4.54
C ILE A 73 9.95 5.62 -3.47
N GLY A 74 8.69 5.82 -3.05
CA GLY A 74 8.03 4.96 -2.06
C GLY A 74 7.86 3.53 -2.57
N ALA A 75 7.31 3.37 -3.79
CA ALA A 75 7.12 2.08 -4.44
C ALA A 75 8.46 1.35 -4.66
N TYR A 76 9.50 2.06 -5.14
CA TYR A 76 10.82 1.47 -5.29
C TYR A 76 11.40 1.03 -3.93
N SER A 77 11.28 1.86 -2.90
CA SER A 77 11.85 1.55 -1.58
C SER A 77 11.23 0.29 -0.95
N VAL A 78 9.90 0.12 -1.10
CA VAL A 78 9.12 -0.91 -0.39
C VAL A 78 8.85 -2.15 -1.24
N TRP A 79 8.57 -2.00 -2.55
CA TRP A 79 8.13 -3.10 -3.41
C TRP A 79 9.18 -3.55 -4.43
N CYS A 80 10.17 -2.72 -4.75
CA CYS A 80 11.26 -3.20 -5.60
C CYS A 80 12.13 -4.18 -4.79
N PRO A 81 12.51 -5.34 -5.36
CA PRO A 81 13.45 -6.26 -4.73
C PRO A 81 14.78 -5.59 -4.35
N ASP A 82 15.18 -4.57 -5.11
CA ASP A 82 16.38 -3.78 -4.85
C ASP A 82 16.19 -2.61 -3.88
N GLY A 83 14.95 -2.33 -3.50
CA GLY A 83 14.57 -1.31 -2.53
C GLY A 83 15.15 -1.59 -1.16
N TRP A 84 15.54 -0.53 -0.45
CA TRP A 84 16.21 -0.66 0.84
C TRP A 84 15.25 -1.16 1.94
N LEU A 85 13.97 -0.76 1.94
CA LEU A 85 12.98 -1.27 2.89
C LEU A 85 12.56 -2.71 2.58
N ALA A 86 12.48 -3.06 1.30
CA ALA A 86 12.29 -4.45 0.87
C ALA A 86 13.44 -5.34 1.37
N LYS A 87 14.70 -4.89 1.22
CA LYS A 87 15.89 -5.58 1.74
C LYS A 87 15.92 -5.64 3.28
N LEU A 88 15.42 -4.62 3.96
CA LEU A 88 15.29 -4.57 5.42
C LEU A 88 14.23 -5.55 5.95
N GLY A 89 13.30 -5.99 5.10
CA GLY A 89 12.25 -6.93 5.46
C GLY A 89 10.92 -6.28 5.87
N VAL A 90 10.67 -5.03 5.41
CA VAL A 90 9.33 -4.42 5.47
C VAL A 90 8.37 -5.23 4.61
N ILE A 91 7.13 -5.34 5.07
CA ILE A 91 6.09 -6.09 4.36
C ILE A 91 4.94 -5.15 4.10
N ASP A 92 4.70 -4.91 2.81
CA ASP A 92 3.54 -4.14 2.34
C ASP A 92 2.87 -4.90 1.20
N PHE A 93 1.91 -5.75 1.56
CA PHE A 93 1.30 -6.69 0.63
C PHE A 93 0.30 -6.03 -0.34
N ALA A 94 -0.53 -5.11 0.16
CA ALA A 94 -1.62 -4.50 -0.64
C ALA A 94 -1.52 -2.97 -0.70
N GLY A 95 -0.40 -2.38 -0.29
CA GLY A 95 -0.23 -0.93 -0.31
C GLY A 95 -0.68 -0.20 0.94
N GLY A 96 -0.64 -0.85 2.10
CA GLY A 96 -0.84 -0.18 3.39
C GLY A 96 0.13 1.01 3.56
N PHE A 97 1.36 0.86 3.08
CA PHE A 97 2.39 1.89 3.18
C PHE A 97 2.36 2.78 1.93
N VAL A 98 2.62 2.19 0.76
CA VAL A 98 2.83 2.92 -0.49
C VAL A 98 1.54 3.58 -1.00
N ILE A 99 0.35 3.06 -0.68
CA ILE A 99 -0.93 3.58 -1.17
C ILE A 99 -1.66 4.33 -0.06
N HIS A 100 -2.07 3.66 1.02
CA HIS A 100 -2.98 4.24 2.02
C HIS A 100 -2.29 5.26 2.93
N LEU A 101 -1.17 4.88 3.54
CA LEU A 101 -0.43 5.80 4.40
C LEU A 101 0.13 6.98 3.61
N ALA A 102 0.76 6.71 2.46
CA ALA A 102 1.29 7.76 1.60
C ALA A 102 0.21 8.76 1.14
N SER A 103 -0.94 8.29 0.63
CA SER A 103 -2.01 9.18 0.16
C SER A 103 -2.64 9.97 1.30
N GLY A 104 -2.81 9.36 2.48
CA GLY A 104 -3.36 10.04 3.66
C GLY A 104 -2.46 11.17 4.14
N ILE A 105 -1.15 10.92 4.26
CA ILE A 105 -0.18 11.93 4.68
C ILE A 105 0.01 13.01 3.60
N ALA A 106 0.07 12.63 2.32
CA ALA A 106 0.16 13.57 1.22
C ALA A 106 -1.09 14.45 1.12
N GLY A 107 -2.29 13.87 1.23
CA GLY A 107 -3.55 14.61 1.22
C GLY A 107 -3.64 15.59 2.40
N PHE A 108 -3.26 15.17 3.60
CA PHE A 108 -3.21 16.04 4.78
C PHE A 108 -2.19 17.18 4.62
N THR A 109 -0.98 16.85 4.13
CA THR A 109 0.08 17.85 3.90
C THR A 109 -0.34 18.85 2.82
N ALA A 110 -0.82 18.38 1.67
CA ALA A 110 -1.28 19.25 0.60
C ALA A 110 -2.48 20.12 1.03
N ALA A 111 -3.40 19.59 1.84
CA ALA A 111 -4.51 20.36 2.40
C ALA A 111 -4.01 21.52 3.29
N PHE A 112 -2.97 21.30 4.09
CA PHE A 112 -2.32 22.35 4.86
C PHE A 112 -1.74 23.45 3.97
N TRP A 113 -1.11 23.10 2.85
CA TRP A 113 -0.54 24.07 1.89
C TRP A 113 -1.59 24.82 1.07
N VAL A 114 -2.69 24.16 0.69
CA VAL A 114 -3.79 24.79 -0.05
C VAL A 114 -4.58 25.75 0.85
N GLY A 115 -4.81 25.40 2.12
CA GLY A 115 -5.52 26.23 3.08
C GLY A 115 -6.98 25.85 3.29
N LYS A 116 -7.72 26.70 4.01
CA LYS A 116 -9.07 26.39 4.51
C LYS A 116 -10.10 26.28 3.38
N ASP A 117 -11.01 25.32 3.55
CA ASP A 117 -12.21 25.17 2.73
C ASP A 117 -13.31 26.18 3.10
N ARG A 118 -14.42 26.13 2.36
CA ARG A 118 -15.66 26.84 2.70
C ARG A 118 -16.23 26.37 4.04
N GLU A 119 -16.88 27.28 4.77
CA GLU A 119 -17.48 26.99 6.09
C GLU A 119 -18.64 25.99 6.01
N ASN A 120 -19.38 26.00 4.90
CA ASN A 120 -20.54 25.14 4.68
C ASN A 120 -20.30 24.18 3.50
N PHE A 121 -20.12 22.89 3.80
CA PHE A 121 -19.96 21.84 2.78
C PHE A 121 -20.77 20.58 3.14
N PRO A 122 -22.11 20.63 3.01
CA PRO A 122 -22.93 19.45 3.26
C PRO A 122 -22.69 18.39 2.17
N PRO A 123 -22.88 17.09 2.48
CA PRO A 123 -22.81 16.03 1.47
C PRO A 123 -23.82 16.30 0.35
N ASN A 124 -23.36 16.36 -0.89
CA ASN A 124 -24.22 16.62 -2.05
C ASN A 124 -25.16 15.45 -2.35
N ASN A 125 -24.68 14.20 -2.23
CA ASN A 125 -25.47 13.01 -2.50
C ASN A 125 -24.92 11.78 -1.75
N ILE A 126 -25.61 11.42 -0.66
CA ILE A 126 -25.23 10.26 0.16
C ILE A 126 -25.38 8.92 -0.58
N LEU A 127 -26.29 8.84 -1.56
CA LEU A 127 -26.50 7.60 -2.33
C LEU A 127 -25.33 7.35 -3.28
N VAL A 128 -24.80 8.39 -3.93
CA VAL A 128 -23.61 8.28 -4.78
C VAL A 128 -22.39 7.93 -3.93
N ALA A 129 -22.24 8.53 -2.75
CA ALA A 129 -21.17 8.18 -1.82
C ALA A 129 -21.23 6.70 -1.40
N LEU A 130 -22.42 6.18 -1.06
CA LEU A 130 -22.62 4.77 -0.70
C LEU A 130 -22.41 3.83 -1.89
N ALA A 131 -22.83 4.21 -3.10
CA ALA A 131 -22.58 3.45 -4.30
C ALA A 131 -21.08 3.36 -4.61
N GLY A 132 -20.35 4.48 -4.48
CA GLY A 132 -18.89 4.51 -4.58
C GLY A 132 -18.21 3.63 -3.54
N ALA A 133 -18.65 3.70 -2.28
CA ALA A 133 -18.15 2.81 -1.22
C ALA A 133 -18.40 1.32 -1.52
N GLY A 134 -19.57 0.99 -2.07
CA GLY A 134 -19.89 -0.37 -2.51
C GLY A 134 -18.99 -0.86 -3.66
N LEU A 135 -18.73 0.01 -4.64
CA LEU A 135 -17.81 -0.29 -5.75
C LEU A 135 -16.37 -0.47 -5.26
N LEU A 136 -15.89 0.38 -4.34
CA LEU A 136 -14.56 0.25 -3.73
C LEU A 136 -14.42 -1.03 -2.92
N TRP A 137 -15.46 -1.40 -2.15
CA TRP A 137 -15.50 -2.66 -1.42
C TRP A 137 -15.39 -3.85 -2.39
N TRP A 138 -16.21 -3.86 -3.45
CA TRP A 138 -16.20 -4.96 -4.42
C TRP A 138 -14.85 -5.03 -5.16
N ALA A 139 -14.37 -3.92 -5.71
CA ALA A 139 -13.11 -3.88 -6.44
C ALA A 139 -11.90 -4.23 -5.56
N GLY A 140 -11.93 -3.86 -4.27
CA GLY A 140 -10.91 -4.22 -3.28
C GLY A 140 -10.76 -5.75 -3.16
N LEU A 141 -11.87 -6.49 -3.08
CA LEU A 141 -11.85 -7.95 -3.02
C LEU A 141 -11.17 -8.58 -4.26
N GLY A 142 -11.41 -8.04 -5.45
CA GLY A 142 -10.81 -8.53 -6.70
C GLY A 142 -9.31 -8.21 -6.82
N SER A 143 -8.90 -7.02 -6.37
CA SER A 143 -7.51 -6.56 -6.47
C SER A 143 -6.56 -7.34 -5.55
N MET A 144 -7.03 -7.71 -4.36
CA MET A 144 -6.26 -8.50 -3.39
C MET A 144 -6.09 -9.95 -3.83
N ALA A 145 -7.10 -10.51 -4.50
CA ALA A 145 -7.03 -11.86 -5.07
C ALA A 145 -6.06 -11.93 -6.25
N ALA A 146 -6.02 -10.90 -7.10
CA ALA A 146 -5.11 -10.83 -8.23
C ALA A 146 -3.64 -10.70 -7.80
N HIS A 147 -3.35 -9.94 -6.73
CA HIS A 147 -1.99 -9.77 -6.21
C HIS A 147 -1.43 -11.03 -5.53
N ALA A 148 -2.30 -11.84 -4.91
CA ALA A 148 -1.90 -13.00 -4.11
C ALA A 148 -1.56 -14.27 -4.93
N GLY A 149 -1.97 -14.34 -6.22
CA GLY A 149 -1.92 -15.58 -6.99
C GLY A 149 -2.86 -16.69 -6.44
N PRO A 150 -2.99 -17.84 -7.13
CA PRO A 150 -4.00 -18.85 -6.82
C PRO A 150 -3.87 -19.48 -5.42
N SER A 151 -2.65 -19.52 -4.87
CA SER A 151 -2.35 -20.21 -3.60
C SER A 151 -2.45 -19.32 -2.36
N ALA A 152 -2.28 -18.00 -2.48
CA ALA A 152 -2.44 -17.06 -1.37
C ALA A 152 -3.76 -16.27 -1.41
N ALA A 153 -4.48 -16.26 -2.53
CA ALA A 153 -5.80 -15.63 -2.63
C ALA A 153 -6.78 -16.15 -1.57
N THR A 154 -6.75 -17.45 -1.27
CA THR A 154 -7.61 -18.12 -0.29
C THR A 154 -7.50 -17.56 1.13
N HIS A 155 -6.34 -16.99 1.50
CA HIS A 155 -6.11 -16.38 2.83
C HIS A 155 -6.31 -14.86 2.83
N ALA A 156 -6.22 -14.20 1.67
CA ALA A 156 -6.48 -12.77 1.53
C ALA A 156 -7.98 -12.42 1.57
N PHE A 157 -8.84 -13.29 1.03
CA PHE A 157 -10.30 -13.10 0.99
C PHE A 157 -10.99 -12.87 2.35
N PRO A 158 -10.71 -13.63 3.43
CA PRO A 158 -11.37 -13.42 4.71
C PRO A 158 -10.84 -12.24 5.53
N ASN A 159 -9.66 -11.69 5.24
CA ASN A 159 -9.00 -10.64 6.05
C ASN A 159 -8.62 -9.38 5.24
N PRO A 160 -9.56 -8.71 4.54
CA PRO A 160 -9.24 -7.63 3.62
C PRO A 160 -8.80 -6.32 4.31
N CYS A 161 -9.33 -6.01 5.50
CA CYS A 161 -9.06 -4.74 6.19
C CYS A 161 -7.83 -4.77 7.11
N ILE A 162 -7.15 -5.90 7.19
CA ILE A 162 -6.30 -6.22 8.34
C ILE A 162 -4.80 -6.32 7.94
N ILE A 163 -4.47 -6.16 6.67
CA ILE A 163 -3.11 -6.48 6.19
C ILE A 163 -1.98 -5.53 6.66
N PRO A 164 -2.22 -4.29 7.17
CA PRO A 164 -1.11 -3.57 7.81
C PRO A 164 -0.84 -4.00 9.26
N PHE A 165 -1.76 -4.73 9.93
CA PHE A 165 -1.61 -5.02 11.37
C PHE A 165 -2.08 -6.38 11.89
N ALA A 166 -2.78 -7.18 11.12
CA ALA A 166 -3.20 -8.49 11.58
C ALA A 166 -3.27 -9.53 10.46
N ASP A 167 -2.25 -10.37 10.51
CA ASP A 167 -2.43 -11.80 10.43
C ASP A 167 -3.06 -12.33 11.74
N ALA A 168 -4.14 -11.68 12.20
CA ALA A 168 -4.88 -12.02 13.41
C ALA A 168 -6.38 -12.03 13.07
N GLY A 169 -6.84 -13.15 12.54
CA GLY A 169 -8.26 -13.43 12.30
C GLY A 169 -8.46 -14.95 12.12
N PRO A 170 -9.41 -15.58 12.81
CA PRO A 170 -9.39 -17.00 13.12
C PRO A 170 -9.98 -17.82 11.97
N THR A 171 -9.17 -18.65 11.30
CA THR A 171 -9.75 -19.67 10.42
C THR A 171 -9.07 -21.02 10.62
N PHE A 172 -9.89 -21.90 11.16
CA PHE A 172 -9.74 -23.32 11.41
C PHE A 172 -8.93 -23.73 12.64
N HIS A 173 -9.68 -24.03 13.71
CA HIS A 173 -9.30 -24.92 14.80
C HIS A 173 -8.57 -26.16 14.25
N LEU A 174 -7.25 -26.16 14.31
CA LEU A 174 -6.47 -27.37 14.51
C LEU A 174 -5.96 -27.31 15.94
N ARG A 175 -6.60 -28.14 16.76
CA ARG A 175 -6.30 -28.37 18.17
C ARG A 175 -4.78 -28.48 18.36
N SER A 176 -4.27 -27.67 19.29
CA SER A 176 -2.87 -27.55 19.67
C SER A 176 -2.18 -28.91 19.81
N GLY A 177 -1.03 -29.08 19.13
CA GLY A 177 -0.12 -30.18 19.43
C GLY A 177 0.93 -30.49 18.37
N ASP A 178 0.59 -30.55 17.09
CA ASP A 178 1.40 -31.31 16.11
C ASP A 178 1.55 -30.65 14.73
N SER A 179 1.72 -29.33 14.65
CA SER A 179 1.89 -28.61 13.37
C SER A 179 3.11 -29.08 12.57
N ALA A 180 4.16 -29.57 13.23
CA ALA A 180 5.36 -30.13 12.57
C ALA A 180 5.14 -31.55 12.02
N LEU A 181 4.21 -32.30 12.61
CA LEU A 181 3.91 -33.69 12.25
C LEU A 181 2.91 -33.78 11.08
N VAL A 182 1.96 -32.85 11.00
CA VAL A 182 1.03 -32.74 9.86
C VAL A 182 1.75 -32.25 8.60
N ALA A 183 2.69 -31.30 8.72
CA ALA A 183 3.49 -30.82 7.60
C ALA A 183 4.34 -31.92 6.93
N ARG A 184 4.78 -32.93 7.70
CA ARG A 184 5.52 -34.10 7.19
C ARG A 184 4.65 -35.10 6.43
N ARG A 185 3.33 -35.10 6.65
CA ARG A 185 2.37 -36.04 6.04
C ARG A 185 1.78 -35.55 4.71
N LEU A 186 2.07 -34.31 4.32
CA LEU A 186 1.65 -33.74 3.04
C LEU A 186 2.59 -34.15 1.91
N SER A 187 2.03 -34.52 0.76
CA SER A 187 2.79 -34.77 -0.47
C SER A 187 3.66 -33.55 -0.81
N PRO A 188 4.81 -33.69 -1.49
CA PRO A 188 5.71 -32.58 -1.82
C PRO A 188 4.97 -31.39 -2.47
N THR A 189 3.99 -31.68 -3.33
CA THR A 189 3.13 -30.70 -4.00
C THR A 189 2.18 -29.98 -3.04
N ARG A 190 1.60 -30.67 -2.04
CA ARG A 190 0.77 -30.04 -1.01
C ARG A 190 1.62 -29.28 0.02
N ARG A 191 2.84 -29.75 0.28
CA ARG A 191 3.83 -28.99 1.05
C ARG A 191 4.17 -27.68 0.36
N ALA A 192 4.31 -27.65 -0.96
CA ALA A 192 4.53 -26.41 -1.70
C ALA A 192 3.33 -25.44 -1.67
N VAL A 193 2.09 -25.95 -1.63
CA VAL A 193 0.87 -25.13 -1.51
C VAL A 193 0.72 -24.50 -0.10
N PHE A 194 1.23 -25.16 0.94
CA PHE A 194 1.18 -24.68 2.33
C PHE A 194 2.53 -24.18 2.90
N ALA A 195 3.61 -24.28 2.13
CA ALA A 195 4.91 -23.72 2.45
C ALA A 195 4.95 -22.28 1.96
N VAL A 196 4.22 -21.40 2.65
CA VAL A 196 4.59 -19.99 2.65
C VAL A 196 5.94 -19.94 3.37
N PRO A 197 7.03 -19.49 2.76
CA PRO A 197 8.31 -19.42 3.44
C PRO A 197 8.15 -18.51 4.67
N TYR A 198 8.28 -19.11 5.86
CA TYR A 198 8.16 -18.50 7.20
C TYR A 198 9.28 -17.48 7.49
N LYS A 199 9.56 -16.56 6.57
CA LYS A 199 10.61 -15.56 6.76
C LYS A 199 10.16 -14.41 7.66
N TYR A 200 8.85 -14.19 7.77
CA TYR A 200 8.28 -13.06 8.50
C TYR A 200 7.22 -13.53 9.51
N ILE A 201 7.27 -12.98 10.73
CA ILE A 201 6.37 -13.33 11.83
C ILE A 201 5.77 -12.04 12.37
N THR A 202 4.46 -11.89 12.26
CA THR A 202 3.75 -10.77 12.90
C THR A 202 3.82 -10.91 14.42
N LEU A 203 3.64 -9.81 15.16
CA LEU A 203 3.67 -9.85 16.63
C LEU A 203 2.60 -10.80 17.19
N ALA A 204 1.38 -10.78 16.64
CA ALA A 204 0.30 -11.67 17.05
C ALA A 204 0.67 -13.15 16.86
N TYR A 205 1.21 -13.51 15.70
CA TYR A 205 1.66 -14.88 15.42
C TYR A 205 2.87 -15.28 16.28
N GLY A 206 3.79 -14.33 16.52
CA GLY A 206 4.93 -14.51 17.40
C GLY A 206 4.51 -14.81 18.84
N LEU A 207 3.47 -14.14 19.35
CA LEU A 207 2.92 -14.43 20.69
C LEU A 207 2.26 -15.80 20.74
N GLN A 208 1.48 -16.18 19.72
CA GLN A 208 0.81 -17.49 19.65
C GLN A 208 1.78 -18.67 19.54
N MET A 209 2.87 -18.49 18.79
CA MET A 209 3.88 -19.53 18.55
C MET A 209 5.04 -19.51 19.56
N SER A 210 4.94 -18.75 20.66
CA SER A 210 6.03 -18.56 21.64
C SER A 210 7.34 -18.03 21.02
N ARG A 211 7.24 -17.26 19.93
CA ARG A 211 8.32 -16.57 19.20
C ARG A 211 8.15 -15.04 19.27
N ALA A 212 7.79 -14.52 20.45
CA ALA A 212 7.46 -13.11 20.64
C ALA A 212 8.60 -12.16 20.19
N SER A 213 9.85 -12.51 20.46
CA SER A 213 11.03 -11.72 20.06
C SER A 213 11.11 -11.51 18.54
N ALA A 214 10.81 -12.53 17.74
CA ALA A 214 10.78 -12.39 16.28
C ALA A 214 9.63 -11.49 15.82
N GLY A 215 8.48 -11.57 16.50
CA GLY A 215 7.34 -10.69 16.26
C GLY A 215 7.62 -9.21 16.59
N PHE A 216 8.32 -8.95 17.69
CA PHE A 216 8.75 -7.59 18.06
C PHE A 216 9.79 -7.03 17.09
N HIS A 217 10.74 -7.87 16.66
CA HIS A 217 11.73 -7.46 15.64
C HIS A 217 11.04 -7.07 14.33
N GLN A 218 10.06 -7.86 13.89
CA GLN A 218 9.28 -7.52 12.71
C GLN A 218 8.49 -6.22 12.90
N LEU A 219 7.83 -6.03 14.05
CA LEU A 219 7.10 -4.79 14.35
C LEU A 219 8.02 -3.57 14.26
N LEU A 220 9.24 -3.65 14.80
CA LEU A 220 10.20 -2.55 14.74
C LEU A 220 10.59 -2.22 13.29
N ILE A 221 10.81 -3.23 12.45
CA ILE A 221 11.08 -3.02 11.02
C ILE A 221 9.89 -2.34 10.33
N GLN A 222 8.65 -2.73 10.64
CA GLN A 222 7.48 -2.05 10.09
C GLN A 222 7.38 -0.58 10.53
N LEU A 223 7.71 -0.27 11.78
CA LEU A 223 7.74 1.11 12.27
C LEU A 223 8.76 1.97 11.52
N ILE A 224 9.92 1.42 11.17
CA ILE A 224 10.92 2.11 10.34
C ILE A 224 10.32 2.45 8.97
N GLY A 225 9.63 1.49 8.34
CA GLY A 225 8.94 1.72 7.07
C GLY A 225 7.86 2.81 7.18
N ILE A 226 7.06 2.79 8.25
CA ILE A 226 6.00 3.79 8.49
C ILE A 226 6.61 5.19 8.61
N VAL A 227 7.66 5.33 9.43
CA VAL A 227 8.35 6.61 9.64
C VAL A 227 8.94 7.12 8.33
N PHE A 228 9.59 6.27 7.54
CA PHE A 228 10.12 6.67 6.24
C PHE A 228 9.02 7.19 5.31
N ILE A 229 7.90 6.47 5.19
CA ILE A 229 6.80 6.87 4.29
C ILE A 229 6.17 8.18 4.75
N ILE A 230 6.00 8.39 6.06
CA ILE A 230 5.50 9.65 6.60
C ILE A 230 6.44 10.80 6.22
N ILE A 231 7.74 10.66 6.50
CA ILE A 231 8.73 11.70 6.21
C ILE A 231 8.78 12.01 4.72
N LEU A 232 8.91 10.97 3.88
CA LEU A 232 8.95 11.12 2.43
C LEU A 232 7.75 11.92 1.91
N ASN A 233 6.54 11.61 2.41
CA ASN A 233 5.33 12.26 1.93
C ASN A 233 5.15 13.67 2.49
N ILE A 234 5.55 13.96 3.73
CA ILE A 234 5.53 15.34 4.26
C ILE A 234 6.50 16.21 3.46
N ASP A 235 7.73 15.76 3.30
CA ASP A 235 8.81 16.54 2.68
C ASP A 235 8.57 16.73 1.18
N MET A 236 8.30 15.65 0.44
CA MET A 236 8.10 15.75 -1.02
C MET A 236 6.81 16.47 -1.36
N THR A 237 5.71 16.17 -0.66
CA THR A 237 4.44 16.87 -0.94
C THR A 237 4.56 18.35 -0.60
N GLY A 238 5.17 18.69 0.55
CA GLY A 238 5.41 20.08 0.92
C GLY A 238 6.30 20.81 -0.06
N LEU A 239 7.39 20.18 -0.50
CA LEU A 239 8.30 20.74 -1.52
C LEU A 239 7.59 20.95 -2.85
N ILE A 240 6.77 20.00 -3.31
CA ILE A 240 6.01 20.12 -4.55
C ILE A 240 4.98 21.25 -4.45
N CYS A 241 4.21 21.30 -3.37
CA CYS A 241 3.24 22.38 -3.14
C CYS A 241 3.94 23.74 -3.12
N TRP A 242 5.07 23.84 -2.42
CA TRP A 242 5.89 25.05 -2.40
C TRP A 242 6.35 25.46 -3.81
N ILE A 243 6.95 24.54 -4.58
CA ILE A 243 7.40 24.82 -5.95
C ILE A 243 6.23 25.29 -6.83
N ILE A 244 5.09 24.62 -6.79
CA ILE A 244 3.93 24.98 -7.61
C ILE A 244 3.39 26.35 -7.21
N SER A 245 3.39 26.67 -5.91
CA SER A 245 2.92 27.97 -5.40
C SER A 245 3.74 29.16 -5.91
N LEU A 246 4.97 28.92 -6.40
CA LEU A 246 5.79 29.96 -7.04
C LEU A 246 5.31 30.30 -8.46
N ILE A 247 4.54 29.42 -9.10
CA ILE A 247 4.11 29.54 -10.50
C ILE A 247 2.62 29.86 -10.59
N VAL A 248 1.80 29.18 -9.79
CA VAL A 248 0.33 29.26 -9.83
C VAL A 248 -0.21 29.25 -8.41
N PRO A 249 -1.25 30.06 -8.08
CA PRO A 249 -1.92 29.95 -6.79
C PRO A 249 -2.45 28.52 -6.59
N LEU A 250 -2.13 27.93 -5.44
CA LEU A 250 -2.55 26.57 -5.11
C LEU A 250 -4.07 26.48 -4.89
N ARG A 251 -4.68 27.54 -4.34
CA ARG A 251 -6.09 27.60 -3.96
C ARG A 251 -6.87 28.48 -4.94
N LEU A 252 -8.12 28.11 -5.18
CA LEU A 252 -9.08 28.97 -5.88
C LEU A 252 -9.43 30.21 -5.02
N PRO A 253 -9.73 31.36 -5.64
CA PRO A 253 -10.23 32.52 -4.91
C PRO A 253 -11.60 32.24 -4.29
N ASP A 254 -11.94 32.95 -3.21
CA ASP A 254 -13.17 32.68 -2.44
C ASP A 254 -14.46 32.80 -3.27
N GLU A 255 -14.48 33.70 -4.26
CA GLU A 255 -15.62 33.86 -5.18
C GLU A 255 -15.84 32.61 -6.05
N GLU A 256 -14.76 32.02 -6.60
CA GLU A 256 -14.86 30.79 -7.41
C GLU A 256 -15.20 29.57 -6.54
N LEU A 257 -14.78 29.56 -5.27
CA LEU A 257 -15.12 28.49 -4.31
C LEU A 257 -16.62 28.46 -3.98
N GLU A 258 -17.26 29.63 -3.91
CA GLU A 258 -18.69 29.74 -3.67
C GLU A 258 -19.53 29.35 -4.89
N ILE A 259 -19.07 29.70 -6.09
CA ILE A 259 -19.71 29.31 -7.36
C ILE A 259 -19.60 27.79 -7.58
N GLY A 260 -18.47 27.17 -7.25
CA GLY A 260 -18.31 25.72 -7.30
C GLY A 260 -18.02 25.19 -8.70
N ASP A 261 -18.74 24.13 -9.10
CA ASP A 261 -18.42 23.36 -10.33
C ASP A 261 -18.53 24.21 -11.61
N ASP A 262 -19.51 25.12 -11.64
CA ASP A 262 -19.70 26.10 -12.72
C ASP A 262 -18.48 26.99 -12.96
N ALA A 263 -17.74 27.35 -11.90
CA ALA A 263 -16.57 28.23 -12.04
C ALA A 263 -15.40 27.53 -12.73
N VAL A 264 -15.27 26.22 -12.54
CA VAL A 264 -14.13 25.44 -13.03
C VAL A 264 -14.45 24.73 -14.34
N HIS A 265 -15.67 24.21 -14.48
CA HIS A 265 -16.09 23.33 -15.57
C HIS A 265 -17.19 23.94 -16.46
N GLY A 266 -17.93 24.94 -15.98
CA GLY A 266 -19.06 25.53 -16.70
C GLY A 266 -20.28 24.61 -16.80
N GLU A 267 -20.44 23.67 -15.86
CA GLU A 267 -21.52 22.70 -15.79
C GLU A 267 -22.17 22.71 -14.39
N GLU A 268 -23.50 22.68 -14.34
CA GLU A 268 -24.29 22.50 -13.10
C GLU A 268 -24.49 20.99 -12.84
N ALA A 269 -23.97 20.49 -11.70
CA ALA A 269 -23.97 19.07 -11.31
C ALA A 269 -25.12 18.65 -10.38
#